data_AF-A3K1U6-F1
#
_entry.id   AF-A3K1U6-F1
#
_cell.length_a   1.000
_cell.length_b   1.000
_cell.length_c   1.000
_cell.angle_alpha   90.00
_cell.angle_beta   90.00
_cell.angle_gamma   90.00
#
_symmetry.space_group_name_H-M   'P 1'
#
loop_
_entity.id
_entity.type
_entity.pdbx_description
1 polymer ?
#
loop_
_entity_poly.entity_id
_entity_poly.type
_entity_poly.pdbx_seq_one_letter_code
_entity_poly.pdbx_strand_id
1 'polypeptide(L)'
;MTQIDELQTRLSRALDRIGQRLEAHTAGPDGAELEALTARLTEAETALAEAETRAAAAAEATETERAAAIEAARLELAEEHASALATLRGEAAAEQELAVSQALEKAAEERDAVIAAVRAEAEAAVAAAGAGDGPAEAAADDGADRGEIEAELTALREALEDEKVANAQLEERMRHLKARLAEAEAGAGGAGEAGGVPAEMIEGLDAEVQRLRAANAALSESNAALRAANAQGVGDASLINEAMQVELDGLRAARAVDAAETEALIATLTPLLDAAGPDGQEANS
;
A
#
# COMPACT_ATOMS: atom_id res chain seq x y z
N MET A 1 -40.04 84.44 60.99
CA MET A 1 -40.17 83.36 62.00
C MET A 1 -40.68 82.07 61.36
N THR A 2 -41.75 82.11 60.56
CA THR A 2 -42.33 80.93 59.87
C THR A 2 -41.38 80.07 59.02
N GLN A 3 -40.43 80.68 58.28
CA GLN A 3 -39.45 79.92 57.48
C GLN A 3 -38.44 79.13 58.34
N ILE A 4 -38.16 79.60 59.56
CA ILE A 4 -37.25 78.92 60.49
C ILE A 4 -37.97 77.69 61.07
N ASP A 5 -39.25 77.83 61.42
CA ASP A 5 -40.06 76.72 61.96
C ASP A 5 -40.28 75.60 60.92
N GLU A 6 -40.44 75.97 59.64
CA GLU A 6 -40.59 75.02 58.55
C GLU A 6 -39.29 74.25 58.26
N LEU A 7 -38.14 74.93 58.32
CA LEU A 7 -36.82 74.28 58.23
C LEU A 7 -36.57 73.36 59.42
N GLN A 8 -36.92 73.76 60.63
CA GLN A 8 -36.80 72.93 61.83
C GLN A 8 -37.67 71.66 61.74
N THR A 9 -38.92 71.80 61.28
CA THR A 9 -39.82 70.65 61.09
C THR A 9 -39.31 69.68 60.03
N ARG A 10 -38.72 70.19 58.94
CA ARG A 10 -38.07 69.37 57.91
C ARG A 10 -36.83 68.66 58.43
N LEU A 11 -36.01 69.36 59.23
CA LEU A 11 -34.79 68.80 59.81
C LEU A 11 -35.13 67.68 60.80
N SER A 12 -36.11 67.87 61.68
CA SER A 12 -36.56 66.82 62.60
C SER A 12 -37.08 65.59 61.84
N ARG A 13 -37.92 65.76 60.81
CA ARG A 13 -38.36 64.62 59.99
C ARG A 13 -37.21 63.93 59.24
N ALA A 14 -36.21 64.69 58.78
CA ALA A 14 -35.04 64.12 58.13
C ALA A 14 -34.19 63.33 59.13
N LEU A 15 -34.00 63.85 60.35
CA LEU A 15 -33.27 63.17 61.42
C LEU A 15 -34.00 61.93 61.92
N ASP A 16 -35.32 61.97 62.10
CA ASP A 16 -36.11 60.79 62.48
C ASP A 16 -36.02 59.69 61.40
N ARG A 17 -36.10 60.09 60.12
CA ARG A 17 -35.95 59.15 59.00
C ARG A 17 -34.53 58.59 58.92
N ILE A 18 -33.52 59.39 59.22
CA ILE A 18 -32.13 58.95 59.29
C ILE A 18 -31.94 57.99 60.47
N GLY A 19 -32.54 58.27 61.63
CA GLY A 19 -32.53 57.42 62.82
C GLY A 19 -33.17 56.06 62.57
N GLN A 20 -34.40 56.04 62.05
CA GLN A 20 -35.09 54.79 61.69
C GLN A 20 -34.31 53.95 60.67
N ARG A 21 -33.68 54.61 59.70
CA ARG A 21 -32.88 53.94 58.68
C ARG A 21 -31.53 53.44 59.23
N LEU A 22 -30.96 54.13 60.21
CA LEU A 22 -29.78 53.67 60.95
C LEU A 22 -30.13 52.48 61.84
N GLU A 23 -31.25 52.51 62.55
CA GLU A 23 -31.73 51.40 63.38
C GLU A 23 -31.97 50.13 62.53
N ALA A 24 -32.61 50.28 61.37
CA ALA A 24 -32.80 49.19 60.41
C ALA A 24 -31.48 48.69 59.78
N HIS A 25 -30.43 49.52 59.72
CA HIS A 25 -29.12 49.12 59.21
C HIS A 25 -28.23 48.52 60.30
N THR A 26 -28.44 48.88 61.57
CA THR A 26 -27.80 48.26 62.74
C THR A 26 -28.43 46.92 63.10
N ALA A 27 -29.70 46.70 62.73
CA ALA A 27 -30.30 45.38 62.65
C ALA A 27 -29.72 44.66 61.41
N GLY A 28 -28.45 44.26 61.50
CA GLY A 28 -27.91 43.26 60.59
C GLY A 28 -28.71 41.95 60.72
N PRO A 29 -28.54 40.99 59.80
CA PRO A 29 -29.17 39.68 59.94
C PRO A 29 -28.90 39.14 61.34
N ASP A 30 -29.95 38.72 62.03
CA ASP A 30 -29.85 38.18 63.38
C ASP A 30 -28.88 36.97 63.35
N GLY A 31 -28.19 36.68 64.45
CA GLY A 31 -27.17 35.62 64.48
C GLY A 31 -27.67 34.26 63.93
N ALA A 32 -28.95 33.96 64.12
CA ALA A 32 -29.61 32.77 63.58
C ALA A 32 -29.73 32.78 62.04
N GLU A 33 -29.94 33.95 61.42
CA GLU A 33 -29.98 34.08 59.96
C GLU A 33 -28.58 33.91 59.35
N LEU A 34 -27.55 34.45 60.00
CA LEU A 34 -26.16 34.27 59.59
C LEU A 34 -25.72 32.80 59.70
N GLU A 35 -26.11 32.11 60.77
CA GLU A 35 -25.86 30.67 60.92
C GLU A 35 -26.59 29.85 59.84
N ALA A 36 -27.86 30.18 59.54
CA ALA A 36 -28.62 29.51 58.48
C ALA A 36 -28.04 29.75 57.08
N LEU A 37 -27.57 30.97 56.80
CA LEU A 37 -26.87 31.29 55.55
C LEU A 37 -25.54 30.56 55.44
N THR A 38 -24.79 30.45 56.55
CA THR A 38 -23.53 29.70 56.59
C THR A 38 -23.78 28.21 56.36
N ALA A 39 -24.80 27.63 56.98
CA ALA A 39 -25.18 26.23 56.75
C ALA A 39 -25.58 25.97 55.29
N ARG A 40 -26.39 26.87 54.70
CA ARG A 40 -26.76 26.80 53.27
C ARG A 40 -25.55 26.95 52.34
N LEU A 41 -24.59 27.80 52.68
CA LEU A 41 -23.36 27.94 51.91
C LEU A 41 -22.55 26.64 51.96
N THR A 42 -22.37 26.05 53.14
CA THR A 42 -21.65 24.77 53.28
C THR A 42 -22.35 23.63 52.53
N GLU A 43 -23.68 23.58 52.57
CA GLU A 43 -24.48 22.61 51.81
C GLU A 43 -24.29 22.82 50.30
N ALA A 44 -24.35 24.07 49.82
CA ALA A 44 -24.13 24.39 48.42
C ALA A 44 -22.71 24.06 47.95
N GLU A 45 -21.68 24.32 48.78
CA GLU A 45 -20.29 23.94 48.50
C GLU A 45 -20.12 22.43 48.39
N THR A 46 -20.74 21.66 49.30
CA THR A 46 -20.72 20.19 49.22
C THR A 46 -21.44 19.67 47.97
N ALA A 47 -22.59 20.24 47.62
CA ALA A 47 -23.33 19.86 46.42
C ALA A 47 -22.57 20.21 45.13
N LEU A 48 -21.82 21.32 45.12
CA LEU A 48 -20.96 21.69 44.00
C LEU A 48 -19.81 20.69 43.84
N ALA A 49 -19.12 20.31 44.93
CA ALA A 49 -18.06 19.30 44.89
C ALA A 49 -18.58 17.93 44.40
N GLU A 50 -19.77 17.52 44.85
CA GLU A 50 -20.44 16.30 44.36
C GLU A 50 -20.87 16.40 42.89
N ALA A 51 -21.22 17.59 42.41
CA ALA A 51 -21.56 17.81 41.01
C ALA A 51 -20.31 17.78 40.13
N GLU A 52 -19.20 18.39 40.56
CA GLU A 52 -17.92 18.38 39.86
C GLU A 52 -17.35 16.97 39.74
N THR A 53 -17.39 16.18 40.82
CA THR A 53 -16.96 14.77 40.80
C THR A 53 -17.81 13.92 39.86
N ARG A 54 -19.15 14.11 39.86
CA ARG A 54 -20.04 13.45 38.90
C ARG A 54 -19.79 13.89 37.46
N ALA A 55 -19.50 15.17 37.23
CA ALA A 55 -19.19 15.69 35.90
C ALA A 55 -17.86 15.13 35.38
N ALA A 56 -16.84 15.03 36.23
CA ALA A 56 -15.55 14.41 35.89
C ALA A 56 -15.73 12.93 35.54
N ALA A 57 -16.46 12.16 36.36
CA ALA A 57 -16.75 10.76 36.09
C ALA A 57 -17.56 10.57 34.79
N ALA A 58 -18.52 11.45 34.52
CA ALA A 58 -19.28 11.41 33.27
C ALA A 58 -18.40 11.73 32.05
N ALA A 59 -17.47 12.69 32.17
CA ALA A 59 -16.53 13.01 31.09
C ALA A 59 -15.63 11.82 30.77
N GLU A 60 -15.06 11.17 31.78
CA GLU A 60 -14.23 9.96 31.64
C GLU A 60 -15.03 8.80 31.02
N ALA A 61 -16.27 8.59 31.44
CA ALA A 61 -17.17 7.60 30.83
C ALA A 61 -17.42 7.91 29.34
N THR A 62 -17.67 9.17 28.97
CA THR A 62 -17.86 9.52 27.56
C THR A 62 -16.58 9.38 26.72
N GLU A 63 -15.42 9.61 27.31
CA GLU A 63 -14.13 9.43 26.63
C GLU A 63 -13.84 7.95 26.37
N THR A 64 -14.08 7.09 27.37
CA THR A 64 -13.94 5.64 27.23
C THR A 64 -14.95 5.06 26.23
N GLU A 65 -16.21 5.49 26.25
CA GLU A 65 -17.21 5.10 25.25
C GLU A 65 -16.82 5.55 23.83
N ARG A 66 -16.29 6.77 23.67
CA ARG A 66 -15.79 7.26 22.37
C ARG A 66 -14.59 6.46 21.88
N ALA A 67 -13.64 6.14 22.76
CA ALA A 67 -12.48 5.34 22.41
C ALA A 67 -12.92 3.92 21.96
N ALA A 68 -13.83 3.29 22.68
CA ALA A 68 -14.38 1.99 22.30
C ALA A 68 -15.14 2.04 20.97
N ALA A 69 -15.91 3.10 20.71
CA ALA A 69 -16.63 3.28 19.44
C ALA A 69 -15.66 3.49 18.25
N ILE A 70 -14.55 4.20 18.46
CA ILE A 70 -13.52 4.38 17.42
C ILE A 70 -12.84 3.04 17.10
N GLU A 71 -12.49 2.24 18.10
CA GLU A 71 -11.89 0.92 17.87
C GLU A 71 -12.86 -0.04 17.18
N ALA A 72 -14.14 -0.04 17.56
CA ALA A 72 -15.16 -0.82 16.87
C ALA A 72 -15.30 -0.41 15.39
N ALA A 73 -15.34 0.90 15.10
CA ALA A 73 -15.40 1.40 13.73
C ALA A 73 -14.14 1.07 12.91
N ARG A 74 -12.96 1.05 13.54
CA ARG A 74 -11.70 0.64 12.88
C ARG A 74 -11.72 -0.84 12.51
N LEU A 75 -12.23 -1.71 13.39
CA LEU A 75 -12.37 -3.14 13.12
C LEU A 75 -13.35 -3.40 11.98
N GLU A 76 -14.52 -2.75 11.99
CA GLU A 76 -15.49 -2.86 10.89
C GLU A 76 -14.88 -2.42 9.55
N LEU A 77 -14.19 -1.27 9.52
CA LEU A 77 -13.52 -0.79 8.32
C LEU A 77 -12.43 -1.75 7.82
N ALA A 78 -11.67 -2.36 8.74
CA ALA A 78 -10.65 -3.35 8.39
C ALA A 78 -11.26 -4.62 7.78
N GLU A 79 -12.39 -5.11 8.29
CA GLU A 79 -13.13 -6.24 7.72
C GLU A 79 -13.66 -5.93 6.32
N GLU A 80 -14.23 -4.73 6.12
CA GLU A 80 -14.69 -4.27 4.81
C GLU A 80 -13.53 -4.20 3.80
N HIS A 81 -12.40 -3.62 4.18
CA HIS A 81 -11.20 -3.58 3.34
C HIS A 81 -10.66 -4.97 3.02
N ALA A 82 -10.63 -5.89 4.00
CA ALA A 82 -10.18 -7.26 3.78
C ALA A 82 -11.09 -7.99 2.77
N SER A 83 -12.41 -7.81 2.88
CA SER A 83 -13.38 -8.34 1.92
C SER A 83 -13.20 -7.76 0.52
N ALA A 84 -13.02 -6.45 0.40
CA ALA A 84 -12.79 -5.77 -0.87
C ALA A 84 -11.49 -6.27 -1.55
N LEU A 85 -10.40 -6.40 -0.80
CA LEU A 85 -9.14 -6.93 -1.30
C LEU A 85 -9.24 -8.40 -1.73
N ALA A 86 -9.97 -9.23 -0.99
CA ALA A 86 -10.22 -10.61 -1.38
C ALA A 86 -10.99 -10.69 -2.72
N THR A 87 -11.95 -9.79 -2.91
CA THR A 87 -12.74 -9.70 -4.15
C THR A 87 -11.85 -9.30 -5.33
N LEU A 88 -11.07 -8.22 -5.18
CA LEU A 88 -10.14 -7.75 -6.22
C LEU A 88 -9.08 -8.79 -6.58
N ARG A 89 -8.55 -9.52 -5.59
CA ARG A 89 -7.60 -10.63 -5.85
C ARG A 89 -8.26 -11.76 -6.62
N GLY A 90 -9.51 -12.09 -6.31
CA GLY A 90 -10.28 -13.10 -7.04
C GLY A 90 -10.53 -12.70 -8.50
N GLU A 91 -10.91 -11.44 -8.73
CA GLU A 91 -11.08 -10.88 -10.07
C GLU A 91 -9.77 -10.89 -10.87
N ALA A 92 -8.67 -10.43 -10.27
CA ALA A 92 -7.35 -10.44 -10.90
C ALA A 92 -6.87 -11.87 -11.22
N ALA A 93 -7.13 -12.85 -10.35
CA ALA A 93 -6.80 -14.24 -10.60
C ALA A 93 -7.61 -14.81 -11.78
N ALA A 94 -8.90 -14.50 -11.87
CA ALA A 94 -9.75 -14.92 -12.98
C ALA A 94 -9.31 -14.28 -14.31
N GLU A 95 -8.93 -12.99 -14.30
CA GLU A 95 -8.38 -12.32 -15.47
C GLU A 95 -7.04 -12.92 -15.91
N GLN A 96 -6.16 -13.27 -14.97
CA GLN A 96 -4.91 -13.95 -15.25
C GLN A 96 -5.14 -15.34 -15.85
N GLU A 97 -6.07 -16.12 -15.31
CA GLU A 97 -6.41 -17.44 -15.85
C GLU A 97 -6.96 -17.33 -17.28
N LEU A 98 -7.84 -16.36 -17.54
CA LEU A 98 -8.33 -16.07 -18.88
C LEU A 98 -7.19 -15.66 -19.82
N ALA A 99 -6.32 -14.73 -19.41
CA ALA A 99 -5.20 -14.27 -20.21
C ALA A 99 -4.21 -15.40 -20.55
N VAL A 100 -3.91 -16.28 -19.58
CA VAL A 100 -3.07 -17.47 -19.79
C VAL A 100 -3.74 -18.42 -20.78
N SER A 101 -5.05 -18.68 -20.63
CA SER A 101 -5.77 -19.56 -21.56
C SER A 101 -5.74 -19.03 -23.00
N GLN A 102 -5.95 -17.72 -23.19
CA GLN A 102 -5.88 -17.07 -24.49
C GLN A 102 -4.46 -17.09 -25.08
N ALA A 103 -3.43 -16.88 -24.24
CA ALA A 103 -2.05 -16.95 -24.67
C ALA A 103 -1.65 -18.36 -25.12
N LEU A 104 -2.12 -19.40 -24.41
CA LEU A 104 -1.90 -20.80 -24.79
C LEU A 104 -2.61 -21.17 -26.09
N GLU A 105 -3.84 -20.70 -26.28
CA GLU A 105 -4.58 -20.90 -27.54
C GLU A 105 -3.85 -20.26 -28.71
N LYS A 106 -3.45 -18.98 -28.57
CA LYS A 106 -2.67 -18.28 -29.59
C LYS A 106 -1.33 -18.97 -29.87
N ALA A 107 -0.62 -19.44 -28.84
CA ALA A 107 0.63 -20.17 -29.03
C ALA A 107 0.42 -21.51 -29.75
N ALA A 108 -0.72 -22.18 -29.53
CA ALA A 108 -1.07 -23.39 -30.27
C ALA A 108 -1.35 -23.10 -31.75
N GLU A 109 -2.05 -22.01 -32.06
CA GLU A 109 -2.28 -21.57 -33.44
C GLU A 109 -0.96 -21.23 -34.16
N GLU A 110 -0.07 -20.49 -33.50
CA GLU A 110 1.25 -20.15 -34.03
C GLU A 110 2.09 -21.41 -34.28
N ARG A 111 2.09 -22.37 -33.34
CA ARG A 111 2.78 -23.66 -33.51
C ARG A 111 2.22 -24.44 -34.69
N ASP A 112 0.90 -24.55 -34.81
CA ASP A 112 0.25 -25.30 -35.88
C ASP A 112 0.53 -24.66 -37.25
N ALA A 113 0.60 -23.33 -37.31
CA ALA A 113 1.03 -22.59 -38.51
C ALA A 113 2.49 -22.88 -38.89
N VAL A 114 3.41 -22.90 -37.91
CA VAL A 114 4.82 -23.27 -38.15
C VAL A 114 4.95 -24.71 -38.64
N ILE A 115 4.24 -25.66 -38.03
CA ILE A 115 4.23 -27.06 -38.47
C ILE A 115 3.73 -27.18 -39.91
N ALA A 116 2.67 -26.46 -40.26
CA ALA A 116 2.15 -26.44 -41.63
C ALA A 116 3.16 -25.87 -42.64
N ALA A 117 3.88 -24.80 -42.27
CA ALA A 117 4.92 -24.21 -43.11
C ALA A 117 6.10 -25.17 -43.34
N VAL A 118 6.62 -25.79 -42.27
CA VAL A 118 7.71 -26.78 -42.36
C VAL A 118 7.30 -27.97 -43.22
N ARG A 119 6.06 -28.45 -43.07
CA ARG A 119 5.54 -29.54 -43.90
C ARG A 119 5.45 -29.14 -45.38
N ALA A 120 5.00 -27.94 -45.68
CA ALA A 120 4.92 -27.44 -47.06
C ALA A 120 6.32 -27.30 -47.69
N GLU A 121 7.31 -26.84 -46.93
CA GLU A 121 8.72 -26.80 -47.37
C GLU A 121 9.28 -28.20 -47.64
N ALA A 122 8.99 -29.17 -46.76
CA ALA A 122 9.40 -30.56 -46.96
C ALA A 122 8.73 -31.19 -48.20
N GLU A 123 7.43 -30.98 -48.40
CA GLU A 123 6.71 -31.45 -49.59
C GLU A 123 7.25 -30.80 -50.88
N ALA A 124 7.63 -29.52 -50.83
CA ALA A 124 8.26 -28.82 -51.95
C ALA A 124 9.67 -29.35 -52.26
N ALA A 125 10.48 -29.66 -51.23
CA ALA A 125 11.80 -30.26 -51.39
C ALA A 125 11.71 -31.66 -52.03
N VAL A 126 10.78 -32.50 -51.58
CA VAL A 126 10.54 -33.83 -52.16
C VAL A 126 10.05 -33.74 -53.61
N ALA A 127 9.18 -32.78 -53.95
CA ALA A 127 8.74 -32.55 -55.32
C ALA A 127 9.89 -32.08 -56.23
N ALA A 128 10.83 -31.29 -55.71
CA ALA A 128 12.03 -30.88 -56.44
C ALA A 128 12.97 -32.06 -56.70
N ALA A 129 13.12 -32.99 -55.75
CA ALA A 129 13.88 -34.24 -55.92
C ALA A 129 13.24 -35.18 -56.95
N GLY A 130 11.91 -35.29 -56.98
CA GLY A 130 11.17 -36.16 -57.91
C GLY A 130 11.07 -35.67 -59.36
N ALA A 131 11.43 -34.42 -59.65
CA ALA A 131 11.39 -33.85 -61.00
C ALA A 131 12.68 -34.11 -61.82
N GLY A 132 13.71 -34.71 -61.21
CA GLY A 132 14.91 -35.16 -61.90
C GLY A 132 14.78 -36.61 -62.38
N ASP A 133 14.21 -36.84 -63.56
CA ASP A 133 14.31 -38.15 -64.23
C ASP A 133 15.21 -38.06 -65.47
N GLY A 134 16.40 -38.66 -65.35
CA GLY A 134 17.34 -39.01 -66.41
C GLY A 134 17.96 -40.37 -66.05
N PRO A 135 18.19 -41.27 -67.02
CA PRO A 135 17.89 -42.68 -66.85
C PRO A 135 18.93 -43.47 -66.04
N ALA A 136 18.41 -44.28 -65.11
CA ALA A 136 18.88 -45.62 -64.73
C ALA A 136 20.40 -45.85 -64.62
N GLU A 137 21.05 -45.22 -63.66
CA GLU A 137 22.26 -45.76 -63.02
C GLU A 137 22.47 -45.19 -61.60
N ALA A 138 21.53 -45.39 -60.67
CA ALA A 138 21.69 -44.89 -59.29
C ALA A 138 20.86 -45.65 -58.24
N ALA A 139 21.00 -46.98 -58.15
CA ALA A 139 20.49 -47.74 -56.99
C ALA A 139 21.37 -47.58 -55.72
N ALA A 140 22.14 -46.50 -55.64
CA ALA A 140 23.08 -46.20 -54.54
C ALA A 140 22.83 -44.83 -53.86
N ASP A 141 21.90 -44.01 -54.37
CA ASP A 141 21.68 -42.62 -53.93
C ASP A 141 20.43 -42.45 -53.03
N ASP A 142 19.38 -43.25 -53.26
CA ASP A 142 18.14 -43.28 -52.44
C ASP A 142 18.36 -43.81 -51.00
N GLY A 143 19.51 -44.45 -50.76
CA GLY A 143 19.96 -44.86 -49.43
C GLY A 143 20.65 -43.76 -48.64
N ALA A 144 21.19 -42.73 -49.31
CA ALA A 144 21.81 -41.57 -48.68
C ALA A 144 20.74 -40.60 -48.16
N ASP A 145 19.72 -40.30 -48.98
CA ASP A 145 18.61 -39.41 -48.64
C ASP A 145 17.72 -40.00 -47.52
N ARG A 146 17.45 -41.31 -47.57
CA ARG A 146 16.74 -42.02 -46.48
C ARG A 146 17.56 -42.11 -45.19
N GLY A 147 18.89 -42.22 -45.31
CA GLY A 147 19.80 -42.22 -44.18
C GLY A 147 19.92 -40.85 -43.50
N GLU A 148 19.90 -39.76 -44.28
CA GLU A 148 19.82 -38.39 -43.77
C GLU A 148 18.49 -38.12 -43.06
N ILE A 149 17.37 -38.53 -43.64
CA ILE A 149 16.04 -38.41 -42.99
C ILE A 149 15.97 -39.22 -41.68
N GLU A 150 16.56 -40.42 -41.65
CA GLU A 150 16.57 -41.25 -40.44
C GLU A 150 17.50 -40.68 -39.35
N ALA A 151 18.60 -40.05 -39.76
CA ALA A 151 19.50 -39.27 -38.89
C ALA A 151 18.81 -38.01 -38.33
N GLU A 152 18.07 -37.27 -39.15
CA GLU A 152 17.30 -36.09 -38.72
C GLU A 152 16.16 -36.48 -37.76
N LEU A 153 15.47 -37.59 -38.02
CA LEU A 153 14.45 -38.12 -37.12
C LEU A 153 15.02 -38.59 -35.79
N THR A 154 16.26 -39.09 -35.77
CA THR A 154 16.92 -39.45 -34.51
C THR A 154 17.35 -38.19 -33.74
N ALA A 155 17.92 -37.20 -34.43
CA ALA A 155 18.27 -35.91 -33.83
C ALA A 155 17.06 -35.15 -33.27
N LEU A 156 15.94 -35.13 -33.99
CA LEU A 156 14.69 -34.50 -33.53
C LEU A 156 14.08 -35.22 -32.32
N ARG A 157 14.20 -36.55 -32.25
CA ARG A 157 13.76 -37.33 -31.08
C ARG A 157 14.63 -37.05 -29.87
N GLU A 158 15.95 -36.93 -30.06
CA GLU A 158 16.88 -36.57 -28.98
C GLU A 158 16.60 -35.16 -28.45
N ALA A 159 16.43 -34.17 -29.33
CA ALA A 159 16.05 -32.81 -28.96
C ALA A 159 14.70 -32.73 -28.23
N LEU A 160 13.72 -33.55 -28.64
CA LEU A 160 12.41 -33.62 -27.97
C LEU A 160 12.51 -34.23 -26.56
N GLU A 161 13.34 -35.24 -26.36
CA GLU A 161 13.59 -35.81 -25.03
C GLU A 161 14.35 -34.82 -24.13
N ASP A 162 15.32 -34.09 -24.67
CA ASP A 162 16.02 -33.02 -23.96
C ASP A 162 15.07 -31.89 -23.52
N GLU A 163 14.16 -31.46 -24.40
CA GLU A 163 13.14 -30.46 -24.06
C GLU A 163 12.17 -30.96 -23.00
N LYS A 164 11.74 -32.23 -23.05
CA LYS A 164 10.89 -32.83 -22.00
C LYS A 164 11.58 -32.86 -20.64
N VAL A 165 12.87 -33.19 -20.61
CA VAL A 165 13.68 -33.18 -19.38
C VAL A 165 13.81 -31.75 -18.84
N ALA A 166 14.09 -30.77 -19.71
CA ALA A 166 14.15 -29.37 -19.33
C ALA A 166 12.81 -28.86 -18.78
N ASN A 167 11.69 -29.26 -19.40
CA ASN A 167 10.35 -28.90 -18.95
C ASN A 167 10.03 -29.51 -17.57
N ALA A 168 10.31 -30.79 -17.37
CA ALA A 168 10.14 -31.45 -16.07
C ALA A 168 10.95 -30.77 -14.94
N GLN A 169 12.18 -30.34 -15.23
CA GLN A 169 13.00 -29.58 -14.28
C GLN A 169 12.43 -28.19 -13.97
N LEU A 170 11.85 -27.51 -14.97
CA LEU A 170 11.18 -26.22 -14.78
C LEU A 170 9.89 -26.37 -13.96
N GLU A 171 9.10 -27.41 -14.19
CA GLU A 171 7.91 -27.71 -13.39
C GLU A 171 8.27 -28.01 -11.92
N GLU A 172 9.35 -28.74 -11.67
CA GLU A 172 9.85 -29.01 -10.32
C GLU A 172 10.32 -27.72 -9.63
N ARG A 173 11.08 -26.87 -10.34
CA ARG A 173 11.46 -25.54 -9.84
C ARG A 173 10.24 -24.68 -9.54
N MET A 174 9.23 -24.71 -10.40
CA MET A 174 8.00 -23.95 -10.22
C MET A 174 7.20 -24.45 -9.01
N ARG A 175 7.09 -25.78 -8.78
CA ARG A 175 6.52 -26.32 -7.54
C ARG A 175 7.29 -25.87 -6.31
N HIS A 176 8.63 -25.91 -6.36
CA HIS A 176 9.45 -25.50 -5.24
C HIS A 176 9.31 -24.00 -4.93
N LEU A 177 9.26 -23.15 -5.96
CA LEU A 177 9.01 -21.71 -5.79
C LEU A 177 7.61 -21.44 -5.23
N LYS A 178 6.58 -22.15 -5.70
CA LYS A 178 5.22 -22.05 -5.15
C LYS A 178 5.15 -22.49 -3.69
N ALA A 179 5.85 -23.56 -3.33
CA ALA A 179 5.92 -24.01 -1.94
C ALA A 179 6.60 -22.98 -1.03
N ARG A 180 7.71 -22.38 -1.49
CA ARG A 180 8.40 -21.30 -0.75
C ARG A 180 7.56 -20.03 -0.62
N LEU A 181 6.78 -19.69 -1.64
CA LEU A 181 5.86 -18.55 -1.59
C LEU A 181 4.76 -18.80 -0.56
N ALA A 182 4.14 -19.98 -0.58
CA ALA A 182 3.11 -20.35 0.40
C ALA A 182 3.65 -20.37 1.85
N GLU A 183 4.89 -20.81 2.04
CA GLU A 183 5.57 -20.77 3.35
C GLU A 183 5.86 -19.33 3.82
N ALA A 184 6.29 -18.46 2.90
CA ALA A 184 6.52 -17.04 3.20
C ALA A 184 5.20 -16.29 3.52
N GLU A 185 4.13 -16.57 2.78
CA GLU A 185 2.79 -16.01 3.01
C GLU A 185 2.20 -16.49 4.35
N ALA A 186 2.39 -17.77 4.70
CA ALA A 186 1.99 -18.31 5.99
C ALA A 186 2.81 -17.72 7.16
N GLY A 187 4.11 -17.46 6.95
CA GLY A 187 4.98 -16.80 7.92
C GLY A 187 4.66 -15.32 8.12
N ALA A 188 4.20 -14.62 7.08
CA ALA A 188 3.77 -13.22 7.15
C ALA A 188 2.44 -13.05 7.91
N GLY A 189 1.55 -14.05 7.89
CA GLY A 189 0.27 -14.02 8.61
C GLY A 189 0.37 -14.09 10.15
N GLY A 190 1.54 -14.41 10.70
CA GLY A 190 1.77 -14.51 12.16
C GLY A 190 2.45 -13.29 12.80
N ALA A 191 2.96 -12.35 12.00
CA ALA A 191 3.68 -11.16 12.46
C ALA A 191 2.82 -9.87 12.40
N GLY A 192 1.50 -10.04 12.44
CA GLY A 192 0.52 -9.03 12.04
C GLY A 192 0.35 -7.80 12.92
N GLU A 193 0.99 -7.67 14.10
CA GLU A 193 0.61 -6.58 15.02
C GLU A 193 1.76 -5.79 15.67
N ALA A 194 3.05 -6.07 15.40
CA ALA A 194 4.13 -5.27 16.03
C ALA A 194 5.47 -5.14 15.26
N GLY A 195 5.57 -5.57 14.00
CA GLY A 195 6.88 -5.54 13.30
C GLY A 195 6.85 -5.47 11.77
N GLY A 196 5.70 -5.14 11.18
CA GLY A 196 5.61 -4.91 9.73
C GLY A 196 6.20 -3.56 9.34
N VAL A 197 6.78 -3.48 8.14
CA VAL A 197 7.05 -2.18 7.49
C VAL A 197 5.74 -1.39 7.47
N PRO A 198 5.69 -0.12 7.94
CA PRO A 198 4.48 0.68 7.92
C PRO A 198 3.84 0.67 6.51
N ALA A 199 2.52 0.48 6.43
CA ALA A 199 1.82 0.41 5.14
C ALA A 199 2.10 1.65 4.26
N GLU A 200 2.20 2.82 4.87
CA GLU A 200 2.56 4.09 4.21
C GLU A 200 3.94 4.05 3.53
N MET A 201 4.90 3.31 4.09
CA MET A 201 6.25 3.17 3.56
C MET A 201 6.30 2.16 2.40
N ILE A 202 5.45 1.12 2.45
CA ILE A 202 5.25 0.20 1.32
C ILE A 202 4.58 0.94 0.14
N GLU A 203 3.55 1.74 0.42
CA GLU A 203 2.89 2.58 -0.58
C GLU A 203 3.83 3.63 -1.18
N GLY A 204 4.68 4.25 -0.34
CA GLY A 204 5.72 5.17 -0.78
C GLY A 204 6.73 4.50 -1.72
N LEU A 205 7.21 3.31 -1.38
CA LEU A 205 8.13 2.53 -2.21
C LEU A 205 7.49 2.10 -3.54
N ASP A 206 6.24 1.62 -3.53
CA ASP A 206 5.54 1.29 -4.79
C ASP A 206 5.40 2.53 -5.68
N ALA A 207 5.02 3.68 -5.10
CA ALA A 207 4.93 4.93 -5.85
C ALA A 207 6.26 5.35 -6.50
N GLU A 208 7.39 5.17 -5.80
CA GLU A 208 8.72 5.41 -6.38
C GLU A 208 9.08 4.40 -7.48
N VAL A 209 8.77 3.11 -7.30
CA VAL A 209 8.99 2.08 -8.32
C VAL A 209 8.15 2.34 -9.57
N GLN A 210 6.90 2.78 -9.44
CA GLN A 210 6.07 3.17 -10.58
C GLN A 210 6.65 4.40 -11.29
N ARG A 211 7.16 5.39 -10.55
CA ARG A 211 7.88 6.55 -11.14
C ARG A 211 9.12 6.12 -11.92
N LEU A 212 9.91 5.18 -11.38
CA LEU A 212 11.08 4.62 -12.07
C LEU A 212 10.69 3.86 -13.35
N ARG A 213 9.60 3.09 -13.34
CA ARG A 213 9.10 2.41 -14.55
C ARG A 213 8.68 3.42 -15.62
N ALA A 214 7.93 4.47 -15.23
CA ALA A 214 7.53 5.53 -16.15
C ALA A 214 8.74 6.26 -16.75
N ALA A 215 9.76 6.57 -15.95
CA ALA A 215 10.99 7.21 -16.43
C ALA A 215 11.79 6.31 -17.39
N ASN A 216 11.85 5.00 -17.15
CA ASN A 216 12.49 4.04 -18.06
C ASN A 216 11.72 3.87 -19.38
N ALA A 217 10.38 3.91 -19.33
CA ALA A 217 9.55 3.90 -20.54
C ALA A 217 9.83 5.16 -21.39
N ALA A 218 9.85 6.34 -20.76
CA ALA A 218 10.19 7.60 -21.42
C ALA A 218 11.63 7.58 -22.00
N LEU A 219 12.59 7.00 -21.27
CA LEU A 219 13.98 6.86 -21.76
C LEU A 219 14.07 5.94 -22.98
N SER A 220 13.27 4.87 -23.01
CA SER A 220 13.21 3.95 -24.14
C SER A 220 12.59 4.60 -25.38
N GLU A 221 11.51 5.36 -25.20
CA GLU A 221 10.87 6.15 -26.25
C GLU A 221 11.81 7.23 -26.80
N SER A 222 12.48 7.97 -25.92
CA SER A 222 13.49 8.97 -26.27
C SER A 222 14.67 8.36 -27.05
N ASN A 223 15.16 7.20 -26.63
CA ASN A 223 16.19 6.46 -27.39
C ASN A 223 15.71 6.01 -28.77
N ALA A 224 14.44 5.59 -28.90
CA ALA A 224 13.86 5.24 -30.19
C ALA A 224 13.77 6.47 -31.12
N ALA A 225 13.34 7.63 -30.59
CA ALA A 225 13.29 8.88 -31.33
C ALA A 225 14.68 9.34 -31.79
N LEU A 226 15.70 9.27 -30.92
CA LEU A 226 17.09 9.58 -31.27
C LEU A 226 17.65 8.64 -32.35
N ARG A 227 17.35 7.34 -32.30
CA ARG A 227 17.76 6.40 -33.35
C ARG A 227 17.07 6.68 -34.68
N ALA A 228 15.78 7.04 -34.67
CA ALA A 228 15.05 7.43 -35.86
C ALA A 228 15.60 8.73 -36.49
N ALA A 229 15.90 9.74 -35.67
CA ALA A 229 16.53 10.99 -36.13
C ALA A 229 17.94 10.75 -36.70
N ASN A 230 18.75 9.93 -36.02
CA ASN A 230 20.08 9.54 -36.50
C ASN A 230 20.03 8.73 -37.81
N ALA A 231 19.04 7.83 -37.99
CA ALA A 231 18.84 7.09 -39.22
C ALA A 231 18.48 8.00 -40.42
N GLN A 232 17.83 9.14 -40.14
CA GLN A 232 17.54 10.18 -41.13
C GLN A 232 18.72 11.13 -41.35
N GLY A 233 19.81 10.99 -40.57
CA GLY A 233 20.98 11.87 -40.62
C GLY A 233 20.72 13.27 -40.09
N VAL A 234 19.60 13.49 -39.37
CA VAL A 234 19.22 14.78 -38.81
C VAL A 234 19.66 14.82 -37.35
N GLY A 235 20.71 15.59 -37.06
CA GLY A 235 21.09 15.91 -35.68
C GLY A 235 20.16 16.98 -35.11
N ASP A 236 19.08 16.56 -34.45
CA ASP A 236 18.14 17.48 -33.82
C ASP A 236 18.58 17.80 -32.37
N ALA A 237 19.03 19.03 -32.16
CA ALA A 237 19.48 19.52 -30.87
C ALA A 237 18.37 19.56 -29.81
N SER A 238 17.11 19.75 -30.21
CA SER A 238 15.97 19.78 -29.29
C SER A 238 15.66 18.38 -28.76
N LEU A 239 15.68 17.36 -29.64
CA LEU A 239 15.53 15.95 -29.25
C LEU A 239 16.66 15.49 -28.31
N ILE A 240 17.90 15.95 -28.55
CA ILE A 240 19.03 15.65 -27.66
C ILE A 240 18.83 16.26 -26.28
N ASN A 241 18.39 17.52 -26.20
CA ASN A 241 18.12 18.19 -24.93
C ASN A 241 16.95 17.54 -24.17
N GLU A 242 15.90 17.12 -24.87
CA GLU A 242 14.77 16.38 -24.31
C GLU A 242 15.20 15.00 -23.79
N ALA A 243 16.02 14.28 -24.55
CA ALA A 243 16.59 13.01 -24.12
C ALA A 243 17.45 13.13 -22.86
N MET A 244 18.26 14.20 -22.77
CA MET A 244 19.08 14.48 -21.60
C MET A 244 18.22 14.80 -20.36
N GLN A 245 17.09 15.49 -20.54
CA GLN A 245 16.14 15.75 -19.46
C GLN A 245 15.49 14.46 -18.96
N VAL A 246 15.03 13.61 -19.88
CA VAL A 246 14.45 12.30 -19.55
C VAL A 246 15.46 11.39 -18.84
N GLU A 247 16.73 11.41 -19.25
CA GLU A 247 17.80 10.67 -18.56
C GLU A 247 18.05 11.19 -17.13
N LEU A 248 18.06 12.51 -16.93
CA LEU A 248 18.16 13.10 -15.60
C LEU A 248 16.97 12.73 -14.71
N ASP A 249 15.76 12.69 -15.27
CA ASP A 249 14.57 12.30 -14.53
C ASP A 249 14.58 10.80 -14.19
N GLY A 250 15.12 9.95 -15.08
CA GLY A 250 15.40 8.54 -14.79
C GLY A 250 16.40 8.36 -13.66
N LEU A 251 17.50 9.11 -13.66
CA LEU A 251 18.50 9.07 -12.58
C LEU A 251 17.94 9.56 -11.23
N ARG A 252 17.07 10.57 -11.25
CA ARG A 252 16.37 11.05 -10.04
C ARG A 252 15.40 10.00 -9.50
N ALA A 253 14.62 9.37 -10.37
CA ALA A 253 13.69 8.31 -9.98
C ALA A 253 14.43 7.10 -9.40
N ALA A 254 15.55 6.70 -9.99
CA ALA A 254 16.38 5.61 -9.47
C ALA A 254 16.90 5.92 -8.05
N ARG A 255 17.42 7.13 -7.84
CA ARG A 255 17.87 7.56 -6.51
C ARG A 255 16.74 7.66 -5.48
N ALA A 256 15.53 8.01 -5.91
CA ALA A 256 14.37 8.09 -5.03
C ALA A 256 13.92 6.70 -4.57
N VAL A 257 13.93 5.71 -5.47
CA VAL A 257 13.73 4.29 -5.11
C VAL A 257 14.81 3.82 -4.13
N ASP A 258 16.09 4.06 -4.43
CA ASP A 258 17.19 3.66 -3.54
C ASP A 258 17.01 4.26 -2.12
N ALA A 259 16.62 5.53 -2.03
CA ALA A 259 16.36 6.20 -0.76
C ALA A 259 15.18 5.55 0.01
N ALA A 260 14.06 5.32 -0.67
CA ALA A 260 12.88 4.69 -0.08
C ALA A 260 13.17 3.24 0.39
N GLU A 261 13.95 2.48 -0.37
CA GLU A 261 14.40 1.14 0.03
C GLU A 261 15.30 1.19 1.26
N THR A 262 16.25 2.13 1.32
CA THR A 262 17.12 2.27 2.51
C THR A 262 16.34 2.66 3.75
N GLU A 263 15.32 3.52 3.62
CA GLU A 263 14.46 3.91 4.72
C GLU A 263 13.61 2.73 5.22
N ALA A 264 13.05 1.94 4.28
CA ALA A 264 12.34 0.70 4.61
C ALA A 264 13.24 -0.31 5.32
N LEU A 265 14.47 -0.51 4.84
CA LEU A 265 15.44 -1.38 5.50
C LEU A 265 15.77 -0.89 6.91
N ILE A 266 16.02 0.40 7.11
CA ILE A 266 16.28 0.97 8.44
C ILE A 266 15.08 0.70 9.36
N ALA A 267 13.86 0.99 8.91
CA ALA A 267 12.65 0.75 9.68
C ALA A 267 12.47 -0.73 10.09
N THR A 268 12.87 -1.68 9.25
CA THR A 268 12.85 -3.12 9.59
C THR A 268 13.96 -3.54 10.55
N LEU A 269 15.16 -2.97 10.39
CA LEU A 269 16.35 -3.40 11.13
C LEU A 269 16.43 -2.75 12.52
N THR A 270 15.96 -1.52 12.69
CA THR A 270 15.94 -0.81 13.98
C THR A 270 15.29 -1.61 15.11
N PRO A 271 14.05 -2.13 14.99
CA PRO A 271 13.43 -2.89 16.06
C PRO A 271 14.14 -4.22 16.34
N LEU A 272 14.75 -4.85 15.33
CA LEU A 272 15.55 -6.08 15.50
C LEU A 272 16.87 -5.81 16.24
N LEU A 273 17.47 -4.64 16.01
CA LEU A 273 18.67 -4.17 16.71
C LEU A 273 18.35 -3.79 18.16
N ASP A 274 17.23 -3.11 18.41
CA ASP A 274 16.78 -2.72 19.74
C ASP A 274 16.40 -3.94 20.59
N ALA A 275 15.75 -4.95 20.00
CA ALA A 275 15.44 -6.22 20.64
C ALA A 275 16.69 -7.07 20.95
N ALA A 276 17.80 -6.85 20.23
CA ALA A 276 19.08 -7.52 20.44
C ALA A 276 20.03 -6.77 21.39
N GLY A 277 19.61 -5.62 21.94
CA GLY A 277 20.35 -4.84 22.94
C GLY A 277 20.50 -5.56 24.29
N PRO A 278 21.31 -5.02 25.22
CA PRO A 278 21.71 -5.70 26.47
C PRO A 278 20.55 -6.13 27.39
N ASP A 279 19.36 -5.57 27.21
CA ASP A 279 18.17 -5.87 28.03
C ASP A 279 17.50 -7.22 27.65
N GLY A 280 17.73 -7.73 26.43
CA GLY A 280 17.24 -9.04 26.00
C GLY A 280 18.02 -10.24 26.57
N GLN A 281 19.22 -9.99 27.09
CA GLN A 281 20.10 -11.02 27.64
C GLN A 281 19.77 -11.36 29.11
N GLU A 282 19.15 -10.44 29.87
CA GLU A 282 18.75 -10.67 31.27
C GLU A 282 17.40 -11.38 31.40
N ALA A 283 16.57 -11.39 30.35
CA ALA A 283 15.27 -12.09 30.36
C ALA A 283 15.37 -13.61 30.10
N ASN A 284 16.57 -14.13 29.80
CA ASN A 284 16.79 -15.53 29.44
C ASN A 284 17.81 -16.25 30.36
N SER A 285 18.06 -15.70 31.55
CA SER A 285 18.89 -16.28 32.63
C SER A 285 18.09 -16.40 33.92
#